data_AF-A0A510DVB2-F1
#
_entry.id   AF-A0A510DVB2-F1
#
_cell.length_a   1.000
_cell.length_b   1.000
_cell.length_c   1.000
_cell.angle_alpha   90.00
_cell.angle_beta   90.00
_cell.angle_gamma   90.00
#
_symmetry.space_group_name_H-M   'P 1'
#
loop_
_entity.id
_entity.type
_entity.pdbx_description
1 polymer ?
#
loop_
_entity_poly.entity_id
_entity_poly.type
_entity_poly.pdbx_seq_one_letter_code
_entity_poly.pdbx_strand_id
1 'polypeptide(L)'
;MTSELERKIAYWRCQNKPVIFIAKTLKIPCDDVRKVLFSWKKRTQGYLDSLEAKTVLLNPDIRGLLHSTDLTSDYAVKLLSNENVVNYMVLNRNEKHNRYMDCLRYHILLVQG
;
A
#
# COMPACT_ATOMS: atom_id res chain seq x y z
N MET A 1 10.89 1.62 -15.16
CA MET A 1 10.14 2.69 -14.47
C MET A 1 11.01 3.24 -13.35
N THR A 2 10.98 4.55 -13.10
CA THR A 2 11.82 5.18 -12.07
C THR A 2 11.20 5.03 -10.67
N SER A 3 12.04 4.96 -9.63
CA SER A 3 11.61 4.90 -8.23
C SER A 3 10.71 6.08 -7.83
N GLU A 4 10.95 7.25 -8.43
CA GLU A 4 10.17 8.47 -8.20
C GLU A 4 8.72 8.34 -8.69
N LEU A 5 8.49 7.68 -9.83
CA LEU A 5 7.14 7.47 -10.36
C LEU A 5 6.33 6.54 -9.46
N GLU A 6 6.94 5.45 -9.00
CA GLU A 6 6.31 4.54 -8.03
C GLU A 6 5.95 5.26 -6.74
N ARG A 7 6.84 6.12 -6.21
CA ARG A 7 6.58 6.94 -5.03
C ARG A 7 5.38 7.87 -5.21
N LYS A 8 5.25 8.53 -6.38
CA LYS A 8 4.10 9.39 -6.70
C LYS A 8 2.79 8.60 -6.79
N ILE A 9 2.81 7.40 -7.39
CA ILE A 9 1.64 6.52 -7.42
C ILE A 9 1.25 6.10 -6.00
N ALA A 10 2.24 5.74 -5.17
CA ALA A 10 2.03 5.31 -3.80
C ALA A 10 1.37 6.42 -2.96
N TYR A 11 1.88 7.65 -3.06
CA TYR A 11 1.30 8.82 -2.40
C TYR A 11 -0.21 8.91 -2.66
N TRP A 12 -0.62 8.90 -3.93
CA TRP A 12 -2.05 9.00 -4.26
C TRP A 12 -2.87 7.77 -3.84
N ARG A 13 -2.26 6.58 -3.81
CA ARG A 13 -2.93 5.38 -3.29
C ARG A 13 -3.16 5.47 -1.78
N CYS A 14 -2.21 6.00 -1.03
CA CYS A 14 -2.38 6.28 0.39
C CYS A 14 -3.51 7.29 0.63
N GLN A 15 -3.69 8.26 -0.27
CA GLN A 15 -4.84 9.19 -0.28
C GLN A 15 -6.15 8.60 -0.87
N ASN A 16 -6.24 7.28 -1.00
CA ASN A 16 -7.39 6.52 -1.52
C ASN A 16 -7.84 6.92 -2.94
N LYS A 17 -6.94 7.41 -3.79
CA LYS A 17 -7.32 7.84 -5.16
C LYS A 17 -7.36 6.68 -6.15
N PRO A 18 -8.32 6.68 -7.10
CA PRO A 18 -8.44 5.63 -8.12
C PRO A 18 -7.39 5.78 -9.23
N VAL A 19 -7.15 4.69 -9.97
CA VAL A 19 -6.21 4.65 -11.12
C VAL A 19 -6.38 5.83 -12.07
N ILE A 20 -7.63 6.14 -12.46
CA ILE A 20 -7.93 7.20 -13.43
C ILE A 20 -7.49 8.57 -12.92
N PHE A 21 -7.65 8.83 -11.62
CA PHE A 21 -7.19 10.08 -11.00
C PHE A 21 -5.66 10.16 -11.08
N ILE A 22 -4.97 9.11 -10.63
CA ILE A 22 -3.50 9.05 -10.61
C ILE A 22 -2.92 9.23 -12.02
N ALA A 23 -3.47 8.51 -13.00
CA ALA A 23 -3.07 8.58 -14.39
C ALA A 23 -3.19 10.01 -14.95
N LYS A 24 -4.34 10.67 -14.72
CA LYS A 24 -4.56 12.07 -15.11
C LYS A 24 -3.59 13.03 -14.42
N THR A 25 -3.42 12.89 -13.10
CA THR A 25 -2.54 13.77 -12.31
C THR A 25 -1.08 13.65 -12.71
N LEU A 26 -0.61 12.43 -12.99
CA LEU A 26 0.79 12.17 -13.36
C LEU A 26 1.03 12.26 -14.87
N LYS A 27 -0.01 12.50 -15.68
CA LYS A 27 0.03 12.53 -17.15
C LYS A 27 0.62 11.25 -17.76
N ILE A 28 0.19 10.09 -17.24
CA ILE A 28 0.60 8.77 -17.73
C ILE A 28 -0.62 7.90 -18.08
N PRO A 29 -0.46 6.86 -18.92
CA PRO A 29 -1.52 5.89 -19.19
C PRO A 29 -2.02 5.17 -17.92
N CYS A 30 -3.32 4.85 -17.88
CA CYS A 30 -3.89 4.04 -16.79
C CYS A 30 -3.23 2.67 -16.68
N ASP A 31 -2.80 2.10 -17.81
CA ASP A 31 -2.16 0.79 -17.84
C ASP A 31 -0.79 0.80 -17.15
N ASP A 32 -0.06 1.91 -17.19
CA ASP A 32 1.21 2.02 -16.49
C ASP A 32 1.01 2.05 -14.98
N VAL A 33 -0.02 2.78 -14.50
CA VAL A 33 -0.43 2.71 -13.09
C VAL A 33 -0.81 1.27 -12.72
N ARG A 34 -1.61 0.56 -13.54
CA ARG A 34 -2.01 -0.82 -13.26
C ARG A 34 -0.82 -1.78 -13.21
N LYS A 35 0.14 -1.65 -14.12
CA LYS A 35 1.37 -2.47 -14.15
C LYS A 35 2.17 -2.33 -12.86
N VAL A 36 2.32 -1.10 -12.34
CA VAL A 36 3.00 -0.86 -11.06
C VAL A 36 2.32 -1.57 -9.90
N LEU A 37 1.02 -1.39 -9.76
CA LEU A 37 0.26 -1.95 -8.64
C LEU A 37 0.25 -3.48 -8.70
N PHE A 38 0.18 -4.04 -9.91
CA PHE A 38 0.29 -5.47 -10.13
C PHE A 38 1.69 -6.01 -9.77
N SER A 39 2.75 -5.26 -10.10
CA SER A 39 4.12 -5.57 -9.69
C SER A 39 4.25 -5.57 -8.17
N TRP A 40 3.74 -4.55 -7.48
CA TRP A 40 3.74 -4.49 -6.02
C TRP A 40 3.01 -5.69 -5.41
N LYS A 41 1.81 -6.00 -5.90
CA LYS A 41 1.04 -7.17 -5.45
C LYS A 41 1.86 -8.46 -5.52
N LYS A 42 2.52 -8.73 -6.65
CA LYS A 42 3.36 -9.93 -6.81
C LYS A 42 4.51 -9.95 -5.81
N ARG A 43 5.22 -8.83 -5.66
CA ARG A 43 6.42 -8.73 -4.82
C ARG A 43 6.12 -8.85 -3.33
N THR A 44 4.94 -8.41 -2.89
CA THR A 44 4.58 -8.36 -1.46
C THR A 44 3.71 -9.53 -1.01
N GLN A 45 3.22 -10.38 -1.92
CA GLN A 45 2.25 -11.41 -1.57
C GLN A 45 2.78 -12.38 -0.51
N GLY A 46 4.03 -12.85 -0.66
CA GLY A 46 4.65 -13.76 0.32
C GLY A 46 4.73 -13.16 1.73
N TYR A 47 5.01 -11.86 1.84
CA TYR A 47 4.97 -11.16 3.13
C TYR A 47 3.55 -11.17 3.72
N LEU A 48 2.54 -10.79 2.92
CA LEU A 48 1.14 -10.75 3.37
C LEU A 48 0.60 -12.13 3.76
N ASP A 49 1.06 -13.18 3.09
CA ASP A 49 0.67 -14.56 3.39
C ASP A 49 1.28 -15.04 4.71
N SER A 50 2.48 -14.55 5.06
CA SER A 50 3.16 -14.84 6.32
C SER A 50 2.61 -14.07 7.53
N LEU A 51 1.75 -13.08 7.33
CA LEU A 51 1.17 -12.30 8.43
C LEU A 51 0.12 -13.12 9.18
N GLU A 52 0.23 -13.06 10.50
CA GLU A 52 -0.79 -13.54 11.44
C GLU A 52 -1.45 -12.35 12.14
N ALA A 53 -2.72 -12.51 12.49
CA ALA A 53 -3.45 -11.50 13.25
C ALA A 53 -2.85 -11.38 14.65
N LYS A 54 -2.65 -10.15 15.14
CA LYS A 54 -2.08 -9.92 16.48
C LYS A 54 -3.14 -9.92 17.59
N THR A 55 -4.40 -9.68 17.24
CA THR A 55 -5.54 -9.64 18.18
C THR A 55 -6.82 -10.17 17.52
N VAL A 56 -7.95 -10.15 18.25
CA VAL A 56 -9.28 -10.41 17.68
C VAL A 56 -9.49 -9.54 16.44
N LEU A 57 -9.93 -10.18 15.35
CA LEU A 57 -10.04 -9.61 14.01
C LEU A 57 -11.20 -8.59 13.92
N LEU A 58 -10.96 -7.38 14.39
CA LEU A 58 -11.70 -6.19 13.99
C LEU A 58 -11.04 -5.59 12.75
N ASN A 59 -11.80 -4.86 11.92
CA ASN A 59 -11.28 -4.11 10.78
C ASN A 59 -11.01 -2.66 11.22
N PRO A 60 -9.81 -2.34 11.73
CA PRO A 60 -9.53 -1.03 12.31
C PRO A 60 -9.48 0.04 11.23
N ASP A 61 -9.83 1.27 11.62
CA ASP A 61 -9.65 2.43 10.76
C ASP A 61 -8.18 2.87 10.76
N ILE A 62 -7.50 2.62 9.64
CA ILE A 62 -6.09 3.00 9.44
C ILE A 62 -5.91 4.26 8.58
N ARG A 63 -6.99 4.94 8.19
CA ARG A 63 -6.95 6.05 7.21
C ARG A 63 -6.03 7.18 7.64
N GLY A 64 -6.10 7.58 8.91
CA GLY A 64 -5.26 8.67 9.44
C GLY A 64 -3.77 8.36 9.35
N LEU A 65 -3.38 7.10 9.59
CA LEU A 65 -2.00 6.66 9.43
C LEU A 65 -1.60 6.75 7.96
N LEU A 66 -2.36 6.14 7.05
CA LEU A 66 -2.01 6.16 5.63
C LEU A 66 -1.96 7.57 5.03
N HIS A 67 -2.86 8.47 5.44
CA HIS A 67 -2.88 9.85 4.94
C HIS A 67 -1.68 10.68 5.41
N SER A 68 -1.07 10.34 6.55
CA SER A 68 0.07 11.05 7.15
C SER A 68 1.44 10.53 6.70
N THR A 69 1.47 9.57 5.78
CA THR A 69 2.71 8.97 5.28
C THR A 69 3.64 9.99 4.60
N ASP A 70 4.93 9.93 4.93
CA ASP A 70 6.01 10.63 4.22
C ASP A 70 6.71 9.74 3.17
N LEU A 71 6.28 8.48 3.08
CA LEU A 71 6.83 7.43 2.21
C LEU A 71 8.32 7.18 2.44
N THR A 72 8.80 7.34 3.68
CA THR A 72 10.15 6.94 4.11
C THR A 72 10.18 5.50 4.63
N SER A 73 11.37 4.89 4.67
CA SER A 73 11.53 3.56 5.26
C SER A 73 11.25 3.57 6.77
N ASP A 74 11.69 4.61 7.50
CA ASP A 74 11.42 4.76 8.94
C ASP A 74 9.92 4.81 9.25
N TYR A 75 9.16 5.56 8.47
CA TYR A 75 7.71 5.58 8.60
C TYR A 75 7.10 4.23 8.24
N ALA A 76 7.60 3.56 7.19
CA ALA A 76 7.13 2.24 6.79
C ALA A 76 7.33 1.20 7.92
N VAL A 77 8.48 1.19 8.59
CA VAL A 77 8.74 0.31 9.74
C VAL A 77 7.74 0.56 10.86
N LYS A 78 7.51 1.83 11.22
CA LYS A 78 6.53 2.22 12.25
C LYS A 78 5.11 1.79 11.87
N LEU A 79 4.72 2.04 10.62
CA LEU A 79 3.40 1.72 10.09
C LEU A 79 3.14 0.21 10.07
N LEU A 80 4.09 -0.58 9.56
CA LEU A 80 3.96 -2.03 9.44
C LEU A 80 4.08 -2.77 10.79
N SER A 81 4.65 -2.11 11.80
CA SER A 81 4.69 -2.64 13.17
C SER A 81 3.40 -2.38 13.95
N ASN A 82 2.56 -1.44 13.50
CA ASN A 82 1.31 -1.08 14.15
C ASN A 82 0.29 -2.23 14.06
N GLU A 83 -0.22 -2.68 15.21
CA GLU A 83 -1.13 -3.83 15.29
C GLU A 83 -2.41 -3.65 14.48
N ASN A 84 -2.97 -2.44 14.45
CA ASN A 84 -4.15 -2.14 13.65
C ASN A 84 -3.86 -2.30 12.16
N VAL A 85 -2.68 -1.87 11.70
CA VAL A 85 -2.27 -2.03 10.30
C VAL A 85 -2.04 -3.50 9.96
N VAL A 86 -1.42 -4.28 10.85
CA VAL A 86 -1.24 -5.72 10.65
C VAL A 86 -2.58 -6.43 10.55
N ASN A 87 -3.49 -6.19 11.49
CA ASN A 87 -4.84 -6.78 11.46
C ASN A 87 -5.62 -6.38 10.21
N TYR A 88 -5.52 -5.10 9.80
CA TYR A 88 -6.11 -4.63 8.55
C TYR A 88 -5.55 -5.39 7.34
N MET A 89 -4.23 -5.58 7.26
CA MET A 89 -3.60 -6.35 6.17
C MET A 89 -4.08 -7.79 6.15
N VAL A 90 -4.13 -8.46 7.31
CA VAL A 90 -4.59 -9.86 7.41
C VAL A 90 -6.03 -10.00 6.91
N LEU A 91 -6.92 -9.07 7.29
CA LEU A 91 -8.32 -9.08 6.86
C LEU A 91 -8.51 -8.76 5.37
N ASN A 92 -7.68 -7.87 4.82
CA ASN A 92 -7.89 -7.31 3.49
C ASN A 92 -6.91 -7.84 2.43
N ARG A 93 -5.99 -8.76 2.76
CA ARG A 93 -4.95 -9.24 1.83
C ARG A 93 -5.48 -9.80 0.51
N ASN A 94 -6.69 -10.36 0.52
CA ASN A 94 -7.36 -10.94 -0.64
C ASN A 94 -8.33 -9.98 -1.35
N GLU A 95 -8.59 -8.80 -0.79
CA GLU A 95 -9.51 -7.83 -1.38
C GLU A 95 -8.90 -7.19 -2.63
N LYS A 96 -9.58 -7.33 -3.76
CA LYS A 96 -9.07 -6.96 -5.08
C LYS A 96 -9.14 -5.46 -5.34
N HIS A 97 -10.05 -4.74 -4.67
CA HIS A 97 -10.30 -3.33 -4.92
C HIS A 97 -9.81 -2.39 -3.81
N ASN A 98 -9.09 -2.94 -2.82
CA ASN A 98 -8.63 -2.18 -1.68
C ASN A 98 -7.39 -1.32 -2.04
N ARG A 99 -7.61 0.00 -2.16
CA ARG A 99 -6.56 0.97 -2.50
C ARG A 99 -5.58 1.22 -1.35
N TYR A 100 -6.01 1.03 -0.11
CA TYR A 100 -5.13 1.12 1.05
C TYR A 100 -4.18 -0.08 1.11
N MET A 101 -4.61 -1.26 0.66
CA MET A 101 -3.68 -2.37 0.45
C MET A 101 -2.60 -2.01 -0.58
N ASP A 102 -2.92 -1.27 -1.65
CA ASP A 102 -1.89 -0.80 -2.59
C ASP A 102 -0.86 0.13 -1.92
N CYS A 103 -1.30 1.03 -1.04
CA CYS A 103 -0.42 1.88 -0.22
C CYS A 103 0.48 1.04 0.69
N LEU A 104 -0.10 0.08 1.42
CA LEU A 104 0.63 -0.79 2.34
C LEU A 104 1.67 -1.67 1.63
N ARG A 105 1.35 -2.16 0.44
CA ARG A 105 2.30 -2.90 -0.40
C ARG A 105 3.53 -2.06 -0.73
N TYR A 106 3.35 -0.78 -1.07
CA TYR A 106 4.50 0.09 -1.29
C TYR A 106 5.35 0.26 -0.02
N HIS A 107 4.73 0.40 1.15
CA HIS A 107 5.46 0.44 2.42
C HIS A 107 6.24 -0.85 2.70
N ILE A 108 5.69 -2.02 2.38
CA ILE A 108 6.43 -3.30 2.49
C ILE A 108 7.68 -3.26 1.61
N LEU A 109 7.57 -2.75 0.38
CA LEU A 109 8.71 -2.63 -0.53
C LEU A 109 9.79 -1.66 -0.02
N LEU A 110 9.43 -0.63 0.73
CA LEU A 110 10.38 0.31 1.36
C LEU A 110 11.19 -0.32 2.50
N VAL A 111 10.69 -1.43 3.08
CA VAL A 111 11.37 -2.15 4.18
C VAL A 111 12.15 -3.37 3.64
N GLN A 112 11.69 -3.98 2.55
CA GLN A 112 12.36 -5.11 1.91
C GLN A 112 13.50 -4.70 0.95
N GLY A 113 13.60 -3.42 0.62
CA GLY A 113 14.53 -2.87 -0.37
C GLY A 113 15.74 -2.22 0.25
#